data_AF-A0A060YXJ6-F1
#
_entry.id   AF-A0A060YXJ6-F1
#
_cell.length_a   1.000
_cell.length_b   1.000
_cell.length_c   1.000
_cell.angle_alpha   90.00
_cell.angle_beta   90.00
_cell.angle_gamma   90.00
#
_symmetry.space_group_name_H-M   'P 1'
#
loop_
_entity.id
_entity.type
_entity.pdbx_description
1 polymer ?
#
loop_
_entity_poly.entity_id
_entity_poly.type
_entity_poly.pdbx_seq_one_letter_code
_entity_poly.pdbx_strand_id
1 'polypeptide(L)'
;MYGADDFLPMLTYVLAQCDMPQLDTEILYMMELLDPSLLHGEGGYYLTSAYGAMALIKNFQEEQAARVLSSEARDTLHQWHRRRTAQRTAPSVDDFQNYLRVALQEVNSGCTAKTLLVHPYSTTEEVCSLCTYKFNVHDPENHALFLITEATSQQLAPDTHPQRIKAEIHSHPNSQPFHFVYRRVPNLNLCIPANQHNGNCLANWMN
;
A
#
# COMPACT_ATOMS: atom_id res chain seq x y z
N MET A 1 6.57 -47.29 -2.90
CA MET A 1 6.69 -46.14 -1.99
C MET A 1 7.37 -45.05 -2.82
N TYR A 2 6.60 -44.25 -3.54
CA TYR A 2 7.12 -43.19 -4.41
C TYR A 2 7.26 -41.92 -3.57
N GLY A 3 8.48 -41.42 -3.43
CA GLY A 3 8.79 -40.24 -2.60
C GLY A 3 8.63 -38.94 -3.39
N ALA A 4 8.80 -37.81 -2.71
CA ALA A 4 8.87 -36.49 -3.36
C ALA A 4 10.04 -36.40 -4.38
N ASP A 5 11.07 -37.25 -4.21
CA ASP A 5 12.22 -37.36 -5.11
C ASP A 5 11.87 -38.01 -6.46
N ASP A 6 10.77 -38.78 -6.55
CA ASP A 6 10.30 -39.40 -7.80
C ASP A 6 9.35 -38.49 -8.59
N PHE A 7 8.74 -37.50 -7.92
CA PHE A 7 7.76 -36.62 -8.54
C PHE A 7 8.38 -35.67 -9.55
N LEU A 8 9.47 -34.99 -9.17
CA LEU A 8 10.11 -33.99 -10.03
C LEU A 8 10.64 -34.59 -11.34
N PRO A 9 11.33 -35.76 -11.36
CA PRO A 9 11.71 -36.42 -12.61
C PRO A 9 10.52 -36.79 -13.49
N MET A 10 9.44 -37.31 -12.90
CA MET A 10 8.23 -37.67 -13.64
C MET A 10 7.55 -36.43 -14.24
N LEU A 11 7.40 -35.37 -13.45
CA LEU A 11 6.86 -34.09 -13.91
C LEU A 11 7.71 -33.50 -15.05
N THR A 12 9.04 -33.52 -14.90
CA THR A 12 9.98 -33.04 -15.92
C THR A 12 9.82 -33.81 -17.23
N TYR A 13 9.71 -35.14 -17.17
CA TYR A 13 9.47 -35.96 -18.35
C TYR A 13 8.14 -35.63 -19.04
N VAL A 14 7.06 -35.52 -18.28
CA VAL A 14 5.74 -35.17 -18.82
C VAL A 14 5.78 -33.80 -19.50
N LEU A 15 6.33 -32.78 -18.83
CA LEU A 15 6.43 -31.43 -19.38
C LEU A 15 7.30 -31.35 -20.63
N ALA A 16 8.38 -32.13 -20.71
CA ALA A 16 9.23 -32.19 -21.90
C ALA A 16 8.51 -32.78 -23.13
N GLN A 17 7.49 -33.61 -22.91
CA GLN A 17 6.65 -34.19 -23.97
C GLN A 17 5.44 -33.31 -24.32
N CYS A 18 5.14 -32.28 -23.51
CA CYS A 18 4.04 -31.37 -23.76
C CYS A 18 4.44 -30.28 -24.76
N ASP A 19 3.62 -30.05 -25.78
CA ASP A 19 3.79 -28.94 -26.72
C ASP A 19 3.16 -27.65 -26.17
N MET A 20 3.70 -27.16 -25.05
CA MET A 20 3.21 -25.97 -24.34
C MET A 20 4.30 -24.89 -24.28
N PRO A 21 4.55 -24.15 -25.38
CA PRO A 21 5.66 -23.20 -25.47
C PRO A 21 5.54 -22.01 -24.52
N GLN A 22 4.34 -21.72 -24.01
CA GLN A 22 4.07 -20.58 -23.11
C GLN A 22 4.13 -20.93 -21.63
N LEU A 23 4.27 -22.23 -21.30
CA LEU A 23 4.18 -22.73 -19.93
C LEU A 23 5.18 -22.06 -18.98
N ASP A 24 6.39 -21.76 -19.45
CA ASP A 24 7.39 -21.06 -18.66
C ASP A 24 6.91 -19.68 -18.20
N THR A 25 6.32 -18.92 -19.12
CA THR A 25 5.77 -17.60 -18.83
C THR A 25 4.57 -17.72 -17.89
N GLU A 26 3.70 -18.70 -18.10
CA GLU A 26 2.55 -18.97 -17.23
C GLU A 26 2.97 -19.30 -15.79
N ILE A 27 4.02 -20.11 -15.61
CA ILE A 27 4.59 -20.41 -14.29
C ILE A 27 5.11 -19.13 -13.64
N LEU A 28 5.85 -18.29 -14.35
CA LEU A 28 6.33 -17.00 -13.82
C LEU A 28 5.18 -16.07 -13.44
N TYR A 29 4.11 -16.03 -14.24
CA TYR A 29 2.90 -15.27 -13.93
C TYR A 29 2.25 -15.78 -12.64
N MET A 30 2.05 -17.08 -12.51
CA MET A 30 1.48 -17.66 -11.28
C MET A 30 2.37 -17.40 -10.06
N MET A 31 3.69 -17.50 -10.22
CA MET A 31 4.64 -17.22 -9.15
C MET A 31 4.52 -15.77 -8.63
N GLU A 32 4.33 -14.79 -9.51
CA GLU A 32 4.34 -13.37 -9.13
C GLU A 32 2.94 -12.75 -8.90
N LEU A 33 1.86 -13.33 -9.43
CA LEU A 33 0.52 -12.73 -9.36
C LEU A 33 -0.47 -13.45 -8.45
N LEU A 34 -0.21 -14.70 -8.06
CA LEU A 34 -1.12 -15.41 -7.15
C LEU A 34 -1.20 -14.71 -5.78
N ASP A 35 -2.34 -14.85 -5.11
CA ASP A 35 -2.46 -14.42 -3.72
C ASP A 35 -1.49 -15.24 -2.84
N PRO A 36 -0.67 -14.61 -1.97
CA PRO A 36 0.25 -15.32 -1.09
C PRO A 36 -0.38 -16.43 -0.25
N SER A 37 -1.66 -16.33 0.10
CA SER A 37 -2.40 -17.37 0.82
C SER A 37 -2.47 -18.69 0.04
N LEU A 38 -2.54 -18.63 -1.29
CA LEU A 38 -2.60 -19.79 -2.19
C LEU A 38 -1.23 -20.46 -2.41
N LEU A 39 -0.15 -19.78 -2.02
CA LEU A 39 1.22 -20.31 -2.12
C LEU A 39 1.59 -21.25 -0.97
N HIS A 40 0.72 -21.38 0.04
CA HIS A 40 0.91 -22.31 1.15
C HIS A 40 0.32 -23.68 0.82
N GLY A 41 1.02 -24.76 1.21
CA GLY A 41 0.55 -26.13 1.00
C GLY A 41 0.81 -26.64 -0.42
N GLU A 42 -0.15 -27.41 -0.95
CA GLU A 42 0.02 -28.19 -2.18
C GLU A 42 0.17 -27.32 -3.43
N GLY A 43 -0.60 -26.22 -3.53
CA GLY A 43 -0.53 -25.30 -4.67
C GLY A 43 0.86 -24.71 -4.89
N GLY A 44 1.49 -24.24 -3.80
CA GLY A 44 2.87 -23.75 -3.84
C GLY A 44 3.89 -24.84 -4.16
N TYR A 45 3.68 -26.06 -3.65
CA TYR A 45 4.54 -27.21 -3.96
C TYR A 45 4.53 -27.54 -5.46
N TYR A 46 3.37 -27.62 -6.09
CA TYR A 46 3.27 -27.92 -7.52
C TYR A 46 3.85 -26.79 -8.38
N LEU A 47 3.59 -25.53 -8.02
CA LEU A 47 4.09 -24.37 -8.75
C LEU A 47 5.62 -24.30 -8.72
N THR A 48 6.23 -24.51 -7.54
CA THR A 48 7.69 -24.52 -7.39
C THR A 48 8.32 -25.75 -8.07
N SER A 49 7.64 -26.90 -8.05
CA SER A 49 8.08 -28.11 -8.76
C SER A 49 8.03 -27.94 -10.27
N ALA A 50 6.98 -27.30 -10.81
CA ALA A 50 6.87 -26.98 -12.23
C ALA A 50 7.96 -26.01 -12.69
N TYR A 51 8.26 -24.98 -11.88
CA TYR A 51 9.39 -24.08 -12.12
C TYR A 51 10.73 -24.84 -12.16
N GLY A 52 10.96 -25.72 -11.19
CA GLY A 52 12.16 -26.57 -11.15
C GLY A 52 12.28 -27.49 -12.36
N ALA A 53 11.19 -28.12 -12.77
CA ALA A 53 11.14 -28.96 -13.97
C ALA A 53 11.45 -28.17 -15.25
N MET A 54 10.88 -26.98 -15.42
CA MET A 54 11.18 -26.11 -16.56
C MET A 54 12.64 -25.63 -16.57
N ALA A 55 13.21 -25.33 -15.40
CA ALA A 55 14.62 -24.98 -15.28
C ALA A 55 15.53 -26.14 -15.72
N LEU A 56 15.18 -27.40 -15.40
CA LEU A 56 15.90 -28.58 -15.85
C LEU A 56 15.81 -28.77 -17.37
N ILE A 57 14.62 -28.63 -17.96
CA ILE A 57 14.41 -28.78 -19.41
C ILE A 57 15.21 -27.73 -20.19
N LYS A 58 15.19 -26.47 -19.74
CA LYS A 58 15.88 -25.36 -20.40
C LYS A 58 17.40 -25.45 -20.34
N ASN A 59 17.94 -26.04 -19.27
CA ASN A 59 19.38 -26.11 -19.02
C ASN A 59 19.92 -27.53 -19.15
N PHE A 60 19.28 -28.37 -19.98
CA PHE A 60 19.65 -29.77 -20.13
C PHE A 60 21.05 -29.92 -20.74
N GLN A 61 22.03 -30.28 -19.91
CA GLN A 61 23.36 -30.74 -20.32
C GLN A 61 23.62 -32.13 -19.73
N GLU A 62 24.03 -33.07 -20.59
CA GLU A 62 24.07 -34.52 -20.33
C GLU A 62 24.95 -34.92 -19.11
N GLU A 63 25.96 -34.11 -18.76
CA GLU A 63 26.83 -34.34 -17.57
C GLU A 63 26.53 -33.44 -16.36
N GLN A 64 25.58 -32.51 -16.45
CA GLN A 64 25.35 -31.49 -15.42
C GLN A 64 23.92 -31.45 -14.89
N ALA A 65 22.97 -32.20 -15.47
CA ALA A 65 21.55 -32.17 -15.07
C ALA A 65 21.32 -32.40 -13.55
N ALA A 66 22.15 -33.23 -12.90
CA ALA A 66 22.09 -33.42 -11.44
C ALA A 66 22.66 -32.23 -10.63
N ARG A 67 23.51 -31.39 -11.24
CA ARG A 67 23.99 -30.09 -10.70
C ARG A 67 23.09 -28.90 -11.09
N VAL A 68 22.11 -29.11 -12.00
CA VAL A 68 21.21 -28.08 -12.57
C VAL A 68 19.96 -27.81 -11.70
N LEU A 69 19.82 -28.47 -10.55
CA LEU A 69 19.38 -27.74 -9.35
C LEU A 69 20.53 -26.83 -8.88
N SER A 70 21.04 -26.01 -9.81
CA SER A 70 22.15 -25.10 -9.61
C SER A 70 21.75 -24.12 -8.52
N SER A 71 22.74 -23.62 -7.79
CA SER A 71 22.54 -22.59 -6.77
C SER A 71 21.54 -21.54 -7.24
N GLU A 72 21.61 -21.13 -8.51
CA GLU A 72 20.77 -20.11 -9.12
C GLU A 72 19.26 -20.39 -9.10
N ALA A 73 18.80 -21.57 -9.53
CA ALA A 73 17.37 -21.89 -9.53
C ALA A 73 16.83 -21.98 -8.10
N ARG A 74 17.62 -22.57 -7.20
CA ARG A 74 17.31 -22.68 -5.78
C ARG A 74 17.32 -21.30 -5.10
N ASP A 75 18.29 -20.46 -5.41
CA ASP A 75 18.44 -19.11 -4.88
C ASP A 75 17.32 -18.20 -5.39
N THR A 76 16.92 -18.36 -6.66
CA THR A 76 15.78 -17.65 -7.24
C THR A 76 14.49 -18.04 -6.53
N LEU A 77 14.26 -19.34 -6.30
CA LEU A 77 13.11 -19.83 -5.53
C LEU A 77 13.15 -19.36 -4.08
N HIS A 78 14.31 -19.37 -3.42
CA HIS A 78 14.46 -18.87 -2.06
C HIS A 78 14.20 -17.36 -1.96
N GLN A 79 14.71 -16.57 -2.91
CA GLN A 79 14.47 -15.13 -2.97
C GLN A 79 13.00 -14.84 -3.26
N TRP A 80 12.40 -15.56 -4.21
CA TRP A 80 10.97 -15.48 -4.51
C TRP A 80 10.14 -15.79 -3.27
N HIS A 81 10.39 -16.93 -2.62
CA HIS A 81 9.63 -17.34 -1.44
C HIS A 81 9.77 -16.29 -0.34
N ARG A 82 11.00 -15.84 -0.05
CA ARG A 82 11.24 -14.74 0.92
C ARG A 82 10.48 -13.48 0.56
N ARG A 83 10.45 -13.05 -0.71
CA ARG A 83 9.71 -11.85 -1.14
C ARG A 83 8.20 -12.01 -0.96
N ARG A 84 7.67 -13.23 -1.13
CA ARG A 84 6.23 -13.49 -1.23
C ARG A 84 5.60 -13.94 0.08
N THR A 85 6.35 -14.58 0.97
CA THR A 85 5.85 -15.10 2.26
C THR A 85 6.39 -14.33 3.47
N ALA A 86 7.44 -13.52 3.32
CA ALA A 86 7.78 -12.57 4.38
C ALA A 86 6.65 -11.56 4.51
N GLN A 87 6.22 -11.28 5.75
CA GLN A 87 5.33 -10.17 6.08
C GLN A 87 6.04 -8.84 5.79
N ARG A 88 6.13 -8.47 4.52
CA ARG A 88 6.39 -7.10 4.10
C ARG A 88 5.10 -6.62 3.50
N THR A 89 4.46 -5.66 4.16
CA THR A 89 3.48 -4.82 3.48
C THR A 89 4.15 -4.32 2.21
N ALA A 90 3.56 -4.65 1.05
CA ALA A 90 4.03 -4.10 -0.21
C ALA A 90 4.04 -2.58 -0.08
N PRO A 91 5.07 -1.89 -0.61
CA PRO A 91 5.16 -0.44 -0.48
C PRO A 91 3.86 0.19 -0.99
N SER A 92 3.15 0.89 -0.11
CA SER A 92 1.92 1.62 -0.42
C SER A 92 2.27 2.99 -0.99
N VAL A 93 1.31 3.60 -1.69
CA VAL A 93 1.35 5.04 -1.98
C VAL A 93 1.52 5.87 -0.70
N ASP A 94 1.03 5.34 0.42
CA ASP A 94 1.19 5.94 1.74
C ASP A 94 2.66 5.95 2.21
N ASP A 95 3.55 5.14 1.65
CA ASP A 95 4.96 5.13 2.06
C ASP A 95 5.79 6.26 1.42
N PHE A 96 5.26 6.97 0.41
CA PHE A 96 6.00 8.05 -0.25
C PHE A 96 5.87 9.40 0.46
N GLN A 97 7.00 10.11 0.61
CA GLN A 97 7.11 11.36 1.39
C GLN A 97 6.42 12.59 0.76
N ASN A 98 6.05 12.55 -0.53
CA ASN A 98 5.45 13.69 -1.25
C ASN A 98 4.03 13.42 -1.75
N TYR A 99 3.47 12.26 -1.45
CA TYR A 99 2.13 11.89 -1.91
C TYR A 99 1.18 11.79 -0.73
N LEU A 100 0.00 12.38 -0.87
CA LEU A 100 -1.07 12.35 0.12
C LEU A 100 -2.32 11.77 -0.53
N ARG A 101 -2.78 10.63 -0.02
CA ARG A 101 -4.04 10.05 -0.46
C ARG A 101 -5.18 10.71 0.30
N VAL A 102 -6.02 11.44 -0.41
CA VAL A 102 -7.18 12.13 0.16
C VAL A 102 -8.44 11.55 -0.46
N ALA A 103 -9.44 11.27 0.36
CA ALA A 103 -10.74 10.81 -0.07
C ALA A 103 -11.77 11.94 0.01
N LEU A 104 -12.47 12.21 -1.09
CA LEU A 104 -13.66 13.05 -1.10
C LEU A 104 -14.86 12.20 -0.67
N GLN A 105 -15.54 12.64 0.38
CA GLN A 105 -16.79 12.05 0.84
C GLN A 105 -17.97 12.97 0.48
N GLU A 106 -18.79 12.55 -0.48
CA GLU A 106 -20.02 13.23 -0.85
C GLU A 106 -21.23 12.56 -0.18
N VAL A 107 -22.22 13.36 0.20
CA VAL A 107 -23.41 12.92 0.98
C VAL A 107 -24.25 11.88 0.21
N ASN A 108 -24.16 11.88 -1.12
CA ASN A 108 -25.00 11.15 -2.06
C ASN A 108 -24.24 10.27 -3.06
N SER A 109 -22.93 10.50 -3.26
CA SER A 109 -22.15 9.89 -4.36
C SER A 109 -21.09 8.88 -3.91
N GLY A 110 -21.02 8.56 -2.62
CA GLY A 110 -20.01 7.66 -2.06
C GLY A 110 -18.65 8.33 -1.83
N CYS A 111 -17.58 7.53 -1.85
CA CYS A 111 -16.23 7.96 -1.48
C CYS A 111 -15.29 7.81 -2.68
N THR A 112 -14.73 8.93 -3.17
CA THR A 112 -13.74 8.92 -4.26
C THR A 112 -12.39 9.36 -3.72
N ALA A 113 -11.34 8.55 -3.89
CA ALA A 113 -9.99 8.89 -3.43
C ALA A 113 -9.08 9.33 -4.58
N LYS A 114 -8.22 10.31 -4.32
CA LYS A 114 -7.15 10.75 -5.23
C LYS A 114 -5.83 10.81 -4.46
N THR A 115 -4.76 10.45 -5.15
CA THR A 115 -3.39 10.68 -4.67
C THR A 115 -2.92 12.04 -5.15
N LEU A 116 -2.60 12.92 -4.22
CA LEU A 116 -2.18 14.30 -4.46
C LEU A 116 -0.68 14.42 -4.22
N LEU A 117 0.01 15.18 -5.07
CA LEU A 117 1.39 15.61 -4.79
C LEU A 117 1.33 16.80 -3.84
N VAL A 118 1.89 16.65 -2.64
CA VAL A 118 1.83 17.66 -1.57
C VAL A 118 3.22 17.85 -0.98
N HIS A 119 3.69 19.10 -0.90
CA HIS A 119 4.99 19.43 -0.35
C HIS A 119 5.02 19.14 1.16
N PRO A 120 6.15 18.70 1.74
CA PRO A 120 6.29 18.45 3.19
C PRO A 120 5.80 19.56 4.13
N TYR A 121 5.84 20.83 3.67
CA TYR A 121 5.46 22.00 4.46
C TYR A 121 4.15 22.64 3.99
N SER A 122 3.40 21.97 3.12
CA SER A 122 2.10 22.47 2.72
C SER A 122 1.12 22.44 3.88
N THR A 123 0.40 23.55 4.04
CA THR A 123 -0.60 23.70 5.08
C THR A 123 -1.89 22.99 4.70
N THR A 124 -2.75 22.74 5.68
CA THR A 124 -4.08 22.16 5.43
C THR A 124 -4.91 23.05 4.50
N GLU A 125 -4.77 24.38 4.57
CA GLU A 125 -5.44 25.32 3.66
C GLU A 125 -5.00 25.13 2.20
N GLU A 126 -3.68 24.98 1.97
CA GLU A 126 -3.14 24.69 0.63
C GLU A 126 -3.62 23.33 0.12
N VAL A 127 -3.64 22.31 0.99
CA VAL A 127 -4.14 20.97 0.62
C VAL A 127 -5.64 20.99 0.33
N CYS A 128 -6.44 21.74 1.09
CA CYS A 128 -7.87 21.95 0.81
C CYS A 128 -8.05 22.61 -0.57
N SER A 129 -7.26 23.64 -0.88
CA SER A 129 -7.30 24.31 -2.20
C SER A 129 -6.98 23.33 -3.33
N LEU A 130 -5.97 22.47 -3.13
CA LEU A 130 -5.62 21.41 -4.07
C LEU A 130 -6.75 20.38 -4.23
N CYS A 131 -7.41 20.02 -3.13
CA CYS A 131 -8.56 19.12 -3.16
C CYS A 131 -9.71 19.72 -3.98
N THR A 132 -10.09 20.98 -3.73
CA THR A 132 -11.13 21.68 -4.50
C THR A 132 -10.88 21.58 -6.00
N TYR A 133 -9.65 21.90 -6.44
CA TYR A 133 -9.27 21.83 -7.84
C TYR A 133 -9.28 20.40 -8.40
N LYS A 134 -8.73 19.42 -7.66
CA LYS A 134 -8.56 18.05 -8.16
C LYS A 134 -9.85 17.22 -8.14
N PHE A 135 -10.77 17.56 -7.25
CA PHE A 135 -12.08 16.93 -7.11
C PHE A 135 -13.20 17.71 -7.81
N ASN A 136 -12.95 18.92 -8.33
CA ASN A 136 -13.95 19.82 -8.90
C ASN A 136 -15.09 20.14 -7.92
N VAL A 137 -14.75 20.48 -6.67
CA VAL A 137 -15.74 20.81 -5.64
C VAL A 137 -16.28 22.22 -5.87
N HIS A 138 -17.60 22.36 -5.91
CA HIS A 138 -18.27 23.64 -6.19
C HIS A 138 -18.31 24.60 -5.00
N ASP A 139 -18.37 24.09 -3.76
CA ASP A 139 -18.50 24.89 -2.53
C ASP A 139 -17.30 24.69 -1.58
N PRO A 140 -16.10 25.23 -1.91
CA PRO A 140 -14.89 25.01 -1.12
C PRO A 140 -14.99 25.52 0.32
N GLU A 141 -15.71 26.63 0.56
CA GLU A 141 -15.88 27.20 1.91
C GLU A 141 -16.66 26.30 2.88
N ASN A 142 -17.40 25.33 2.35
CA ASN A 142 -18.17 24.38 3.13
C ASN A 142 -17.48 23.03 3.25
N HIS A 143 -16.20 22.92 2.90
CA HIS A 143 -15.44 21.68 2.99
C HIS A 143 -14.20 21.85 3.84
N ALA A 144 -13.86 20.81 4.59
CA ALA A 144 -12.66 20.76 5.39
C ALA A 144 -11.99 19.40 5.30
N LEU A 145 -10.69 19.39 5.56
CA LEU A 145 -9.88 18.18 5.62
C LEU A 145 -9.93 17.58 7.03
N PHE A 146 -10.23 16.30 7.10
CA PHE A 146 -10.27 15.51 8.33
C PHE A 146 -9.21 14.43 8.30
N LEU A 147 -8.65 14.13 9.47
CA LEU A 147 -7.93 12.89 9.73
C LEU A 147 -8.90 11.91 10.42
N ILE A 148 -9.10 10.75 9.80
CA ILE A 148 -9.95 9.69 10.32
C ILE A 148 -9.07 8.50 10.67
N THR A 149 -9.13 8.07 11.92
CA THR A 149 -8.55 6.83 12.43
C THR A 149 -9.69 5.88 12.84
N GLU A 150 -9.39 4.66 13.27
CA GLU A 150 -10.44 3.74 13.77
C GLU A 150 -11.23 4.31 14.95
N ALA A 151 -10.59 5.14 15.78
CA ALA A 151 -11.18 5.66 17.01
C ALA A 151 -11.74 7.08 16.88
N THR A 152 -11.20 7.91 15.97
CA THR A 152 -11.48 9.35 15.95
C THR A 152 -11.65 9.91 14.54
N SER A 153 -12.45 10.96 14.43
CA SER A 153 -12.55 11.82 13.25
C SER A 153 -12.28 13.26 13.69
N GLN A 154 -11.15 13.82 13.26
CA GLN A 154 -10.70 15.15 13.68
C GLN A 154 -10.52 16.06 12.48
N GLN A 155 -11.07 17.29 12.56
CA GLN A 155 -10.80 18.32 11.57
C GLN A 155 -9.38 18.86 11.75
N LEU A 156 -8.64 18.98 10.65
CA LEU A 156 -7.31 19.58 10.67
C LEU A 156 -7.44 21.12 10.66
N ALA A 157 -6.67 21.77 11.54
CA ALA A 157 -6.63 23.23 11.57
C ALA A 157 -5.89 23.79 10.34
N PRO A 158 -6.23 24.99 9.84
CA PRO A 158 -5.70 25.51 8.58
C PRO A 158 -4.16 25.59 8.51
N ASP A 159 -3.51 25.82 9.65
CA ASP A 159 -2.07 25.99 9.85
C ASP A 159 -1.32 24.67 10.11
N THR A 160 -2.04 23.55 10.19
CA THR A 160 -1.42 22.22 10.33
C THR A 160 -0.82 21.73 9.01
N HIS A 161 0.05 20.72 9.08
CA HIS A 161 0.83 20.24 7.94
C HIS A 161 0.52 18.75 7.70
N PRO A 162 -0.41 18.39 6.79
CA PRO A 162 -0.86 17.01 6.60
C PRO A 162 0.26 16.00 6.33
N GLN A 163 1.30 16.40 5.59
CA GLN A 163 2.46 15.53 5.33
C GLN A 163 3.28 15.22 6.57
N ARG A 164 3.42 16.18 7.50
CA ARG A 164 4.12 15.96 8.77
C ARG A 164 3.33 15.01 9.66
N ILE A 165 2.02 15.19 9.72
CA ILE A 165 1.11 14.31 10.46
C ILE A 165 1.20 12.88 9.91
N LYS A 166 1.16 12.73 8.58
CA LYS A 166 1.36 11.44 7.90
C LYS A 166 2.69 10.78 8.31
N ALA A 167 3.79 11.52 8.20
CA ALA A 167 5.13 11.02 8.54
C ALA A 167 5.24 10.62 10.03
N GLU A 168 4.64 11.40 10.92
CA GLU A 168 4.58 11.11 12.35
C GLU A 168 3.83 9.81 12.61
N ILE A 169 2.64 9.60 12.03
CA ILE A 169 1.87 8.36 12.22
C ILE A 169 2.65 7.15 11.70
N HIS A 170 3.32 7.24 10.55
CA HIS A 170 4.15 6.15 10.03
C HIS A 170 5.41 5.87 10.86
N SER A 171 5.91 6.84 11.62
CA SER A 171 7.07 6.62 12.49
C SER A 171 6.73 5.79 13.74
N HIS A 172 5.45 5.63 14.08
CA HIS A 172 5.02 4.85 15.24
C HIS A 172 5.07 3.34 14.95
N PRO A 173 5.61 2.51 15.87
CA PRO A 173 5.76 1.07 15.67
C PRO A 173 4.43 0.31 15.55
N ASN A 174 3.33 0.87 16.06
CA ASN A 174 1.98 0.34 15.95
C ASN A 174 1.07 1.30 15.15
N SER A 175 1.55 1.75 13.98
CA SER A 175 0.78 2.64 13.11
C SER A 175 -0.58 2.05 12.78
N GLN A 176 -1.65 2.71 13.24
CA GLN A 176 -3.02 2.35 12.93
C GLN A 176 -3.41 2.86 11.54
N PRO A 177 -4.36 2.20 10.86
CA PRO A 177 -4.86 2.71 9.58
C PRO A 177 -5.49 4.09 9.79
N PHE A 178 -5.12 5.03 8.93
CA PHE A 178 -5.65 6.39 8.94
C PHE A 178 -5.98 6.83 7.52
N HIS A 179 -6.89 7.79 7.42
CA HIS A 179 -7.37 8.33 6.15
C HIS A 179 -7.51 9.83 6.24
N PHE A 180 -6.97 10.54 5.25
CA PHE A 180 -7.32 11.94 5.03
C PHE A 180 -8.61 12.01 4.22
N VAL A 181 -9.63 12.69 4.77
CA VAL A 181 -10.95 12.78 4.15
C VAL A 181 -11.35 14.24 4.00
N TYR A 182 -11.57 14.67 2.77
CA TYR A 182 -12.14 15.96 2.43
C TYR A 182 -13.66 15.82 2.35
N ARG A 183 -14.38 16.49 3.25
CA ARG A 183 -15.85 16.36 3.33
C ARG A 183 -16.53 17.68 3.64
N ARG A 184 -17.81 17.74 3.30
CA ARG A 184 -18.66 18.91 3.57
C ARG A 184 -18.94 19.05 5.07
N VAL A 185 -18.78 20.25 5.59
CA VAL A 185 -19.18 20.68 6.93
C VAL A 185 -20.13 21.86 6.77
N PRO A 186 -21.44 21.68 7.02
CA PRO A 186 -22.37 22.81 7.01
C PRO A 186 -21.96 23.80 8.11
N ASN A 187 -21.92 25.09 7.76
CA ASN A 187 -21.63 26.20 8.68
C ASN A 187 -20.17 26.32 9.17
N LEU A 188 -19.17 25.96 8.35
CA LEU A 188 -17.75 26.10 8.71
C LEU A 188 -17.38 27.52 9.22
N ASN A 189 -18.02 28.56 8.66
CA ASN A 189 -17.81 29.96 9.02
C ASN A 189 -18.44 30.40 10.36
N LEU A 190 -19.26 29.58 11.02
CA LEU A 190 -19.87 29.87 12.33
C LEU A 190 -19.04 29.33 13.51
N CYS A 191 -17.95 28.61 13.24
CA CYS A 191 -17.10 28.01 14.27
C CYS A 191 -15.82 28.81 14.57
N ILE A 192 -15.72 30.08 14.12
CA ILE A 192 -14.69 30.99 14.64
C ILE A 192 -14.98 31.17 16.14
N PRO A 193 -14.08 30.80 17.07
CA PRO A 193 -14.27 31.15 18.47
C PRO A 193 -14.30 32.68 18.55
N ALA A 194 -15.41 33.22 19.05
CA ALA A 194 -15.56 34.65 19.27
C ALA A 194 -14.35 35.19 20.05
N ASN A 195 -13.73 36.23 19.47
CA ASN A 195 -12.73 37.10 20.11
C ASN A 195 -13.04 37.35 21.59
N GLN A 196 -12.15 36.95 22.51
CA GLN A 196 -12.02 37.66 23.78
C GLN A 196 -11.18 38.92 23.55
N HIS A 197 -11.84 39.94 23.00
CA HIS A 197 -11.46 41.32 23.24
C HIS A 197 -12.35 41.83 24.37
N ASN A 198 -11.81 41.88 25.58
CA ASN A 198 -12.35 42.76 26.61
C ASN A 198 -11.19 43.56 27.19
N GLY A 199 -11.06 44.80 26.71
CA GLY A 199 -10.13 45.77 27.26
C GLY A 199 -10.69 46.43 28.51
N ASN A 200 -9.77 46.72 29.43
CA ASN A 200 -9.85 47.68 30.54
C ASN A 200 -10.76 47.38 31.74
N CYS A 201 -10.12 46.94 32.82
CA CYS A 201 -10.32 47.51 34.15
C CYS A 201 -8.95 47.93 34.71
N LEU A 202 -8.66 49.23 34.64
CA LEU A 202 -7.67 49.89 35.50
C LEU A 202 -8.37 50.23 36.82
N ALA A 203 -7.89 49.67 37.93
CA ALA A 203 -7.87 50.34 39.24
C ALA A 203 -6.96 49.57 40.21
N ASN A 204 -5.82 50.20 40.53
CA ASN A 204 -5.11 50.25 41.80
C ASN A 204 -5.49 49.23 42.89
N TRP A 205 -4.49 48.56 43.48
CA TRP A 205 -4.15 48.69 44.91
C TRP A 205 -2.66 48.37 45.12
N MET A 206 -1.94 49.32 45.72
CA MET A 206 -0.61 49.16 46.32
C MET A 206 -0.71 48.28 47.58
N ASN A 207 0.20 47.32 47.71
CA ASN A 207 1.08 47.12 48.87
C ASN A 207 2.03 45.94 48.61
#